data_AF-A0A7C3Y874-F1
#
_entry.id   AF-A0A7C3Y874-F1
#
_cell.length_a   1.000
_cell.length_b   1.000
_cell.length_c   1.000
_cell.angle_alpha   90.00
_cell.angle_beta   90.00
_cell.angle_gamma   90.00
#
_symmetry.space_group_name_H-M   'P 1'
#
loop_
_entity.id
_entity.type
_entity.pdbx_description
1 polymer ?
#
loop_
_entity_poly.entity_id
_entity_poly.type
_entity_poly.pdbx_seq_one_letter_code
_entity_poly.pdbx_strand_id
1 'polypeptide(L)'
;MRFSLLLMLLIMLNLLIVVAQSNPYDVIIVRGDIYPDWTVATAYAKKTGSMVLLLFPGQNDGEIISMIEGLSQFKKNIRVLVIGQPNAIPEDFYRRLSEIATAERIGGVNRVETSINLATYYWRDANSLIIVDGLRPELYLPALLLSMNKSAPIVYSSNGSLPNLGDLLHQMNSVKTVYVIDQSLSSRMMSEIKSLGIEVIEMGSVNVTVGHSRSEETSGNIHIILVIVILISSLILFAIVMLNRRRKASDILQFFSPDERRIIEIVSGRKEISQDDLSEVTGFSRPKISRIVSDLVDRKVLERERVGKTFVVRLTENFISASGLASGKGERSHEHG
;
A
#
# COMPACT_ATOMS: atom_id res chain seq x y z
N MET A 1 14.48 18.68 15.31
CA MET A 1 13.23 18.01 15.75
C MET A 1 12.13 17.99 14.68
N ARG A 2 11.76 19.13 14.08
CA ARG A 2 10.59 19.21 13.15
C ARG A 2 10.70 18.34 11.88
N PHE A 3 11.91 18.11 11.36
CA PHE A 3 12.13 17.30 10.15
C PHE A 3 11.92 15.80 10.37
N SER A 4 12.30 15.28 11.55
CA SER A 4 12.10 13.86 11.90
C SER A 4 10.62 13.51 12.01
N LEU A 5 9.82 14.42 12.57
CA LEU A 5 8.38 14.24 12.75
C LEU A 5 7.60 14.12 11.43
N LEU A 6 7.94 14.93 10.42
CA LEU A 6 7.25 14.90 9.13
C LEU A 6 7.54 13.61 8.35
N LEU A 7 8.79 13.13 8.41
CA LEU A 7 9.20 11.87 7.80
C LEU A 7 8.54 10.68 8.50
N MET A 8 8.47 10.70 9.84
CA MET A 8 7.75 9.70 10.62
C MET A 8 6.25 9.70 10.27
N LEU A 9 5.64 10.86 10.12
CA LEU A 9 4.22 11.01 9.74
C LEU A 9 3.94 10.43 8.35
N LEU A 10 4.80 10.69 7.37
CA LEU A 10 4.67 10.14 6.01
C LEU A 10 4.87 8.62 5.99
N ILE A 11 5.82 8.09 6.75
CA ILE A 11 6.02 6.63 6.89
C ILE A 11 4.80 5.99 7.58
N MET A 12 4.27 6.61 8.64
CA MET A 12 3.08 6.17 9.35
C MET A 12 1.83 6.21 8.45
N LEU A 13 1.69 7.23 7.60
CA LEU A 13 0.57 7.36 6.67
C LEU A 13 0.60 6.28 5.58
N ASN A 14 1.80 5.91 5.09
CA ASN A 14 1.97 4.80 4.15
C ASN A 14 1.72 3.43 4.79
N LEU A 15 2.12 3.25 6.06
CA LEU A 15 1.78 2.07 6.84
C LEU A 15 0.26 1.94 7.05
N LEU A 16 -0.46 3.06 7.21
CA LEU A 16 -1.91 3.05 7.36
C LEU A 16 -2.65 2.52 6.12
N ILE A 17 -2.15 2.80 4.91
CA ILE A 17 -2.77 2.35 3.66
C ILE A 17 -2.62 0.83 3.48
N VAL A 18 -1.54 0.24 3.99
CA VAL A 18 -1.32 -1.22 3.99
C VAL A 18 -2.23 -1.95 5.01
N VAL A 19 -2.78 -1.24 6.00
CA VAL A 19 -3.57 -1.82 7.10
C VAL A 19 -5.05 -2.12 6.73
N ALA A 20 -5.56 -1.75 5.55
CA ALA A 20 -7.00 -1.83 5.27
C ALA A 20 -7.42 -2.86 4.20
N GLN A 21 -7.20 -4.15 4.49
CA GLN A 21 -8.25 -5.17 4.34
C GLN A 21 -8.01 -6.24 5.41
N SER A 22 -8.43 -5.93 6.64
CA SER A 22 -8.45 -6.95 7.69
C SER A 22 -9.46 -8.02 7.30
N ASN A 23 -9.01 -9.23 6.97
CA ASN A 23 -9.90 -10.37 6.80
C ASN A 23 -10.78 -10.50 8.06
N PRO A 24 -12.11 -10.34 7.96
CA PRO A 24 -13.00 -10.35 9.11
C PRO A 24 -13.05 -11.71 9.82
N TYR A 25 -12.71 -12.81 9.13
CA TYR A 25 -12.72 -14.14 9.73
C TYR A 25 -11.55 -14.99 9.25
N ASP A 26 -10.90 -15.69 10.17
CA ASP A 26 -9.80 -16.59 9.85
C ASP A 26 -10.32 -17.88 9.21
N VAL A 27 -11.45 -18.36 9.73
CA VAL A 27 -12.08 -19.60 9.31
C VAL A 27 -13.56 -19.36 9.08
N ILE A 28 -14.08 -19.97 8.03
CA ILE A 28 -15.51 -20.13 7.77
C ILE A 28 -15.84 -21.62 7.94
N ILE A 29 -16.77 -21.93 8.83
CA ILE A 29 -17.30 -23.28 9.00
C ILE A 29 -18.67 -23.34 8.35
N VAL A 30 -18.85 -24.30 7.46
CA VAL A 30 -20.11 -24.54 6.75
C VAL A 30 -20.35 -26.05 6.66
N ARG A 31 -21.62 -26.46 6.59
CA ARG A 31 -21.97 -27.88 6.49
C ARG A 31 -21.60 -28.44 5.11
N GLY A 32 -20.86 -29.55 5.08
CA GLY A 32 -20.26 -30.10 3.85
C GLY A 32 -21.23 -30.81 2.90
N ASP A 33 -22.38 -31.25 3.39
CA ASP A 33 -23.47 -31.90 2.64
C ASP A 33 -24.60 -30.92 2.24
N ILE A 34 -24.48 -29.62 2.57
CA ILE A 34 -25.38 -28.55 2.12
C ILE A 34 -24.63 -27.64 1.14
N TYR A 35 -24.54 -28.11 -0.11
CA TYR A 35 -23.88 -27.38 -1.20
C TYR A 35 -24.35 -25.93 -1.46
N PRO A 36 -25.64 -25.55 -1.34
CA PRO A 36 -26.01 -24.14 -1.53
C PRO A 36 -25.34 -23.23 -0.50
N ASP A 37 -25.28 -23.63 0.77
CA ASP A 37 -24.63 -22.86 1.83
C ASP A 37 -23.10 -22.85 1.63
N TRP A 38 -22.51 -24.00 1.27
CA TRP A 38 -21.09 -24.08 0.91
C TRP A 38 -20.72 -23.15 -0.24
N THR A 39 -21.57 -23.00 -1.25
CA THR A 39 -21.31 -22.16 -2.42
C THR A 39 -21.21 -20.68 -2.04
N VAL A 40 -22.18 -20.16 -1.28
CA VAL A 40 -22.16 -18.76 -0.81
C VAL A 40 -21.07 -18.52 0.24
N ALA A 41 -20.79 -19.50 1.08
CA ALA A 41 -19.66 -19.49 2.02
C ALA A 41 -18.32 -19.39 1.29
N THR A 42 -18.13 -20.21 0.25
CA THR A 42 -16.90 -20.25 -0.54
C THR A 42 -16.71 -18.95 -1.33
N ALA A 43 -17.78 -18.39 -1.90
CA ALA A 43 -17.74 -17.07 -2.53
C ALA A 43 -17.19 -16.00 -1.56
N TYR A 44 -17.70 -15.98 -0.33
CA TYR A 44 -17.23 -15.03 0.68
C TYR A 44 -15.80 -15.31 1.15
N ALA A 45 -15.45 -16.57 1.43
CA ALA A 45 -14.07 -16.94 1.76
C ALA A 45 -13.07 -16.54 0.67
N LYS A 46 -13.45 -16.64 -0.62
CA LYS A 46 -12.60 -16.19 -1.72
C LYS A 46 -12.45 -14.68 -1.78
N LYS A 47 -13.49 -13.92 -1.43
CA LYS A 47 -13.41 -12.45 -1.28
C LYS A 47 -12.41 -12.05 -0.19
N THR A 48 -12.46 -12.71 0.96
CA THR A 48 -11.75 -12.27 2.18
C THR A 48 -10.42 -12.98 2.42
N GLY A 49 -10.16 -14.10 1.73
CA GLY A 49 -9.01 -14.96 1.98
C GLY A 49 -9.17 -15.85 3.22
N SER A 50 -10.40 -16.13 3.67
CA SER A 50 -10.68 -17.01 4.81
C SER A 50 -10.51 -18.49 4.45
N MET A 51 -10.09 -19.31 5.42
CA MET A 51 -10.07 -20.77 5.26
C MET A 51 -11.49 -21.33 5.36
N VAL A 52 -11.86 -22.28 4.51
CA VAL A 52 -13.17 -22.96 4.60
C VAL A 52 -12.97 -24.34 5.22
N LEU A 53 -13.69 -24.62 6.30
CA LEU A 53 -13.76 -25.94 6.91
C LEU A 53 -15.18 -26.52 6.74
N LEU A 54 -15.24 -27.78 6.32
CA LEU A 54 -16.49 -28.50 6.09
C LEU A 54 -16.86 -29.30 7.33
N LEU A 55 -18.01 -28.99 7.93
CA LEU A 55 -18.56 -29.76 9.04
C LEU A 55 -19.54 -30.83 8.51
N PHE A 56 -19.37 -32.05 8.97
CA PHE A 56 -20.33 -33.14 8.86
C PHE A 56 -20.77 -33.49 10.29
N PRO A 57 -21.89 -32.91 10.77
CA PRO A 57 -22.28 -33.00 12.18
C PRO A 57 -22.33 -34.44 12.69
N GLY A 58 -21.69 -34.67 13.83
CA GLY A 58 -21.55 -35.99 14.45
C GLY A 58 -20.49 -36.89 13.83
N GLN A 59 -19.85 -36.49 12.73
CA GLN A 59 -18.81 -37.28 12.05
C GLN A 59 -17.41 -36.70 12.27
N ASN A 60 -17.23 -35.39 12.08
CA ASN A 60 -15.91 -34.76 12.17
C ASN A 60 -15.84 -33.58 13.15
N ASP A 61 -16.84 -33.42 14.03
CA ASP A 61 -16.90 -32.36 15.04
C ASP A 61 -15.61 -32.22 15.86
N GLY A 62 -15.03 -33.36 16.29
CA GLY A 62 -13.79 -33.38 17.07
C GLY A 62 -12.58 -32.91 16.27
N GLU A 63 -12.46 -33.36 15.02
CA GLU A 63 -11.36 -32.96 14.12
C GLU A 63 -11.38 -31.45 13.86
N ILE A 64 -12.55 -30.89 13.57
CA ILE A 64 -12.70 -29.45 13.34
C ILE A 64 -12.32 -28.65 14.60
N ILE A 65 -12.76 -29.08 15.79
CA ILE A 65 -12.37 -28.42 17.05
C ILE A 65 -10.85 -28.49 17.25
N SER A 66 -10.22 -29.65 17.07
CA SER A 66 -8.77 -29.79 17.21
C SER A 66 -7.98 -28.95 16.21
N MET A 67 -8.48 -28.76 14.98
CA MET A 67 -7.86 -27.86 14.00
C MET A 67 -7.89 -26.39 14.49
N ILE A 68 -9.00 -25.94 15.06
CA ILE A 68 -9.14 -24.57 15.59
C ILE A 68 -8.27 -24.38 16.85
N GLU A 69 -8.24 -25.35 17.76
CA GLU A 69 -7.35 -25.34 18.93
C GLU A 69 -5.88 -25.30 18.51
N GLY A 70 -5.49 -26.11 17.53
CA GLY A 70 -4.14 -26.09 16.97
C GLY A 70 -3.78 -24.72 16.39
N LEU A 71 -4.69 -24.10 15.63
CA LEU A 71 -4.49 -22.74 15.12
C LEU A 71 -4.32 -21.70 16.25
N SER A 72 -5.02 -21.89 17.38
CA SER A 72 -5.02 -20.93 18.50
C SER A 72 -3.65 -20.82 19.18
N GLN A 73 -2.81 -21.85 19.02
CA GLN A 73 -1.42 -21.85 19.51
C GLN A 73 -0.54 -20.89 18.71
N PHE A 74 -0.87 -20.64 17.44
CA PHE A 74 -0.09 -19.78 16.53
C PHE A 74 -0.71 -18.40 16.36
N LYS A 75 -2.02 -18.26 16.58
CA LYS A 75 -2.76 -17.02 16.39
C LYS A 75 -3.73 -16.76 17.55
N LYS A 76 -3.55 -15.62 18.23
CA LYS A 76 -4.53 -15.13 19.21
C LYS A 76 -5.76 -14.56 18.52
N ASN A 77 -6.91 -14.64 19.21
CA ASN A 77 -8.19 -14.07 18.77
C ASN A 77 -8.66 -14.61 17.41
N ILE A 78 -8.69 -15.93 17.26
CA ILE A 78 -9.25 -16.56 16.06
C ILE A 78 -10.70 -16.14 15.91
N ARG A 79 -11.04 -15.60 14.75
CA ARG A 79 -12.42 -15.27 14.39
C ARG A 79 -12.97 -16.31 13.44
N VAL A 80 -14.11 -16.90 13.80
CA VAL A 80 -14.76 -17.95 13.02
C VAL A 80 -16.16 -17.51 12.61
N LEU A 81 -16.46 -17.57 11.31
CA LEU A 81 -17.82 -17.40 10.82
C LEU A 81 -18.45 -18.77 10.60
N VAL A 82 -19.59 -19.00 11.24
CA VAL A 82 -20.39 -20.22 11.11
C VAL A 82 -21.57 -19.92 10.21
N ILE A 83 -21.64 -20.60 9.06
CA ILE A 83 -22.71 -20.42 8.08
C ILE A 83 -23.68 -21.59 8.19
N GLY A 84 -24.86 -21.29 8.71
CA GLY A 84 -25.95 -22.23 8.93
C GLY A 84 -26.62 -22.02 10.29
N GLN A 85 -27.94 -22.14 10.32
CA GLN A 85 -28.73 -22.20 11.56
C GLN A 85 -28.50 -23.53 12.31
N PRO A 86 -28.99 -23.70 13.56
CA PRO A 86 -28.79 -24.92 14.36
C PRO A 86 -29.13 -26.25 13.65
N ASN A 87 -30.07 -26.22 12.69
CA ASN A 87 -30.44 -27.39 11.87
C ASN A 87 -29.31 -27.85 10.94
N ALA A 88 -28.45 -26.92 10.51
CA ALA A 88 -27.27 -27.21 9.70
C ALA A 88 -26.04 -27.47 10.59
N ILE A 89 -25.79 -26.58 11.55
CA ILE A 89 -24.64 -26.66 12.45
C ILE A 89 -25.14 -26.66 13.89
N PRO A 90 -25.17 -27.83 14.57
CA PRO A 90 -25.79 -27.98 15.89
C PRO A 90 -25.27 -27.00 16.93
N GLU A 91 -26.13 -26.66 17.90
CA GLU A 91 -25.82 -25.66 18.92
C GLU A 91 -24.72 -26.12 19.87
N ASP A 92 -24.64 -27.42 20.16
CA ASP A 92 -23.58 -27.97 21.02
C ASP A 92 -22.20 -27.88 20.36
N PHE A 93 -22.12 -28.05 19.04
CA PHE A 93 -20.87 -27.80 18.28
C PHE A 93 -20.48 -26.32 18.36
N TYR A 94 -21.44 -25.41 18.13
CA TYR A 94 -21.20 -23.98 18.16
C TYR A 94 -20.75 -23.47 19.54
N ARG A 95 -21.33 -24.02 20.62
CA ARG A 95 -20.94 -23.70 22.00
C ARG A 95 -19.49 -24.09 22.28
N ARG A 96 -19.11 -25.33 21.96
CA ARG A 96 -17.71 -25.81 22.06
C ARG A 96 -16.75 -24.96 21.25
N LEU A 97 -17.12 -24.60 20.02
CA LEU A 97 -16.31 -23.71 19.18
C LEU A 97 -16.12 -22.32 19.82
N SER A 98 -17.18 -21.78 20.43
CA SER A 98 -17.17 -20.46 21.05
C SER A 98 -16.33 -20.38 22.33
N GLU A 99 -16.02 -21.53 22.94
CA GLU A 99 -15.10 -21.62 24.10
C GLU A 99 -13.64 -21.41 23.69
N ILE A 100 -13.29 -21.70 22.43
CA ILE A 100 -11.91 -21.69 21.93
C ILE A 100 -11.64 -20.61 20.87
N ALA A 101 -12.68 -19.97 20.33
CA ALA A 101 -12.57 -18.93 19.31
C ALA A 101 -13.72 -17.91 19.40
N THR A 102 -13.52 -16.72 18.84
CA THR A 102 -14.60 -15.74 18.65
C THR A 102 -15.45 -16.18 17.47
N ALA A 103 -16.57 -16.85 17.75
CA ALA A 103 -17.49 -17.34 16.73
C ALA A 103 -18.66 -16.38 16.50
N GLU A 104 -19.02 -16.19 15.24
CA GLU A 104 -20.26 -15.54 14.82
C GLU A 104 -21.06 -16.51 13.94
N ARG A 105 -22.38 -16.52 14.09
CA ARG A 105 -23.27 -17.38 13.30
C ARG A 105 -24.14 -16.54 12.38
N ILE A 106 -24.23 -16.94 11.12
CA ILE A 106 -25.19 -16.40 10.16
C ILE A 106 -25.93 -17.53 9.44
N GLY A 107 -27.21 -17.33 9.17
CA GLY A 107 -28.02 -18.25 8.38
C GLY A 107 -29.46 -17.78 8.32
N GLY A 108 -30.26 -18.39 7.45
CA GLY A 108 -31.70 -18.17 7.38
C GLY A 108 -32.48 -19.47 7.55
N VAL A 109 -33.80 -19.40 7.48
CA VAL A 109 -34.68 -20.59 7.54
C VAL A 109 -34.50 -21.50 6.33
N ASN A 110 -33.98 -20.96 5.23
CA ASN A 110 -33.67 -21.67 4.00
C ASN A 110 -32.46 -21.05 3.29
N ARG A 111 -32.01 -21.69 2.20
CA ARG A 111 -30.86 -21.25 1.40
C ARG A 111 -31.02 -19.83 0.83
N VAL A 112 -32.24 -19.44 0.44
CA VAL A 112 -32.54 -18.09 -0.08
C VAL A 112 -32.23 -17.07 1.00
N GLU A 113 -32.79 -17.23 2.18
CA GLU A 113 -32.56 -16.31 3.30
C GLU A 113 -31.10 -16.34 3.78
N THR A 114 -30.45 -17.51 3.87
CA THR A 114 -29.01 -17.60 4.18
C THR A 114 -28.18 -16.76 3.21
N SER A 115 -28.46 -16.86 1.90
CA SER A 115 -27.74 -16.11 0.87
C SER A 115 -28.00 -14.60 0.93
N ILE A 116 -29.25 -14.19 1.20
CA ILE A 116 -29.61 -12.78 1.42
C ILE A 116 -28.87 -12.23 2.63
N ASN A 117 -28.90 -12.94 3.77
CA ASN A 117 -28.22 -12.52 4.99
C ASN A 117 -26.71 -12.39 4.73
N LEU A 118 -26.07 -13.37 4.10
CA LEU A 118 -24.64 -13.25 3.75
C LEU A 118 -24.35 -12.02 2.89
N ALA A 119 -25.18 -11.77 1.87
CA ALA A 119 -25.00 -10.62 0.98
C ALA A 119 -25.17 -9.27 1.74
N THR A 120 -26.21 -9.13 2.56
CA THR A 120 -26.54 -7.87 3.24
C THR A 120 -25.68 -7.58 4.47
N TYR A 121 -25.05 -8.58 5.08
CA TYR A 121 -24.11 -8.37 6.19
C TYR A 121 -22.66 -8.22 5.72
N TYR A 122 -22.24 -9.00 4.71
CA TYR A 122 -20.81 -9.11 4.36
C TYR A 122 -20.44 -8.58 2.97
N TRP A 123 -21.41 -8.16 2.17
CA TRP A 123 -21.21 -7.65 0.82
C TRP A 123 -21.96 -6.35 0.55
N ARG A 124 -22.24 -5.54 1.58
CA ARG A 124 -23.00 -4.29 1.48
C ARG A 124 -22.47 -3.31 0.44
N ASP A 125 -21.16 -3.31 0.25
CA ASP A 125 -20.41 -2.43 -0.64
C ASP A 125 -20.24 -3.00 -2.06
N ALA A 126 -20.76 -4.19 -2.35
CA ALA A 126 -20.60 -4.82 -3.64
C ALA A 126 -21.30 -4.02 -4.76
N ASN A 127 -20.55 -3.74 -5.83
CA ASN A 127 -21.09 -3.07 -7.02
C ASN A 127 -21.93 -3.98 -7.92
N SER A 128 -21.83 -5.29 -7.71
CA SER A 128 -22.51 -6.30 -8.52
C SER A 128 -23.16 -7.33 -7.61
N LEU A 129 -24.25 -7.92 -8.08
CA LEU A 129 -24.99 -9.01 -7.41
C LEU A 129 -25.23 -10.13 -8.42
N ILE A 130 -25.07 -11.38 -8.00
CA ILE A 130 -25.36 -12.57 -8.83
C ILE A 130 -26.62 -13.23 -8.29
N ILE A 131 -27.58 -13.48 -9.16
CA ILE A 131 -28.82 -14.18 -8.83
C ILE A 131 -28.88 -15.49 -9.61
N VAL A 132 -29.10 -16.58 -8.88
CA VAL A 132 -29.16 -17.95 -9.41
C VAL A 132 -30.25 -18.74 -8.72
N ASP A 133 -30.88 -19.71 -9.38
CA ASP A 133 -31.90 -20.56 -8.77
C ASP A 133 -31.27 -21.52 -7.75
N GLY A 134 -31.68 -21.39 -6.49
CA GLY A 134 -31.20 -22.21 -5.38
C GLY A 134 -31.68 -23.66 -5.41
N LEU A 135 -32.57 -24.02 -6.33
CA LEU A 135 -33.05 -25.39 -6.54
C LEU A 135 -32.30 -26.13 -7.65
N ARG A 136 -31.33 -25.47 -8.32
CA ARG A 136 -30.59 -26.01 -9.48
C ARG A 136 -29.10 -26.19 -9.17
N PRO A 137 -28.67 -27.35 -8.63
CA PRO A 137 -27.28 -27.60 -8.25
C PRO A 137 -26.27 -27.45 -9.38
N GLU A 138 -26.69 -27.70 -10.63
CA GLU A 138 -25.86 -27.54 -11.82
C GLU A 138 -25.40 -26.09 -12.04
N LEU A 139 -26.05 -25.11 -11.41
CA LEU A 139 -25.71 -23.69 -11.52
C LEU A 139 -24.79 -23.17 -10.39
N TYR A 140 -24.52 -23.96 -9.34
CA TYR A 140 -23.75 -23.49 -8.19
C TYR A 140 -22.30 -23.15 -8.52
N LEU A 141 -21.59 -24.02 -9.24
CA LEU A 141 -20.20 -23.76 -9.64
C LEU A 141 -20.08 -22.63 -10.69
N PRO A 142 -20.95 -22.55 -11.73
CA PRO A 142 -21.01 -21.38 -12.59
C PRO A 142 -21.21 -20.07 -11.81
N ALA A 143 -22.12 -20.06 -10.83
CA ALA A 143 -22.36 -18.89 -9.98
C ALA A 143 -21.15 -18.55 -9.11
N LEU A 144 -20.51 -19.56 -8.50
CA LEU A 144 -19.29 -19.38 -7.71
C LEU A 144 -18.15 -18.78 -8.54
N LEU A 145 -17.97 -19.28 -9.76
CA LEU A 145 -16.92 -18.81 -10.64
C LEU A 145 -17.16 -17.38 -11.10
N LEU A 146 -18.41 -17.03 -11.43
CA LEU A 146 -18.79 -15.65 -11.74
C LEU A 146 -18.61 -14.73 -10.51
N SER A 147 -18.95 -15.21 -9.31
CA SER A 147 -18.76 -14.49 -8.05
C SER A 147 -17.30 -14.16 -7.80
N MET A 148 -16.40 -15.11 -8.02
CA MET A 148 -14.96 -14.91 -7.91
C MET A 148 -14.45 -13.90 -8.94
N ASN A 149 -14.92 -13.98 -10.20
CA ASN A 149 -14.50 -13.05 -11.27
C ASN A 149 -14.99 -11.62 -11.01
N LYS A 150 -16.26 -11.47 -10.62
CA LYS A 150 -16.90 -10.16 -10.44
C LYS A 150 -16.76 -9.60 -9.03
N SER A 151 -16.16 -10.35 -8.10
CA SER A 151 -16.14 -10.03 -6.67
C SER A 151 -17.54 -9.61 -6.18
N ALA A 152 -18.54 -10.48 -6.44
CA ALA A 152 -19.95 -10.22 -6.19
C ALA A 152 -20.57 -11.34 -5.34
N PRO A 153 -21.50 -11.03 -4.40
CA PRO A 153 -22.24 -12.06 -3.69
C PRO A 153 -23.19 -12.82 -4.61
N ILE A 154 -23.49 -14.06 -4.19
CA ILE A 154 -24.52 -14.90 -4.81
C ILE A 154 -25.74 -14.88 -3.90
N VAL A 155 -26.90 -14.57 -4.48
CA VAL A 155 -28.20 -14.67 -3.83
C VAL A 155 -29.05 -15.69 -4.58
N TYR A 156 -29.65 -16.61 -3.84
CA TYR A 156 -30.52 -17.61 -4.42
C TYR A 156 -31.93 -17.08 -4.62
N SER A 157 -32.47 -17.33 -5.80
CA SER A 157 -33.89 -17.23 -6.12
C SER A 157 -34.54 -18.60 -6.00
N SER A 158 -35.87 -18.65 -6.11
CA SER A 158 -36.64 -19.89 -6.19
C SER A 158 -37.80 -19.70 -7.17
N ASN A 159 -37.92 -20.59 -8.16
CA ASN A 159 -39.00 -20.57 -9.15
C ASN A 159 -39.16 -19.21 -9.86
N GLY A 160 -38.05 -18.59 -10.27
CA GLY A 160 -38.08 -17.28 -10.93
C GLY A 160 -38.45 -16.10 -10.02
N SER A 161 -38.48 -16.32 -8.70
CA SER A 161 -38.86 -15.34 -7.70
C SER A 161 -37.77 -15.12 -6.64
N LEU A 162 -37.63 -13.88 -6.17
CA LEU A 162 -36.79 -13.51 -5.03
C LEU A 162 -37.60 -12.62 -4.08
N PRO A 163 -38.12 -13.17 -2.97
CA PRO A 163 -38.84 -12.37 -1.97
C PRO A 163 -37.98 -11.20 -1.47
N ASN A 164 -38.61 -10.06 -1.19
CA ASN A 164 -37.97 -8.87 -0.63
C ASN A 164 -36.78 -8.33 -1.46
N LEU A 165 -36.81 -8.52 -2.78
CA LEU A 165 -35.81 -7.97 -3.72
C LEU A 165 -35.56 -6.47 -3.48
N GLY A 166 -36.62 -5.68 -3.26
CA GLY A 166 -36.50 -4.25 -2.99
C GLY A 166 -35.69 -3.95 -1.72
N ASP A 167 -35.96 -4.67 -0.64
CA ASP A 167 -35.23 -4.50 0.63
C ASP A 167 -33.77 -4.94 0.50
N LEU A 168 -33.52 -6.05 -0.21
CA LEU A 168 -32.16 -6.51 -0.52
C LEU A 168 -31.38 -5.42 -1.25
N LEU A 169 -31.93 -4.86 -2.34
CA LEU A 169 -31.26 -3.84 -3.14
C LEU A 169 -31.14 -2.49 -2.40
N HIS A 170 -32.08 -2.17 -1.51
CA HIS A 170 -31.95 -1.00 -0.64
C HIS A 170 -30.81 -1.16 0.38
N GLN A 171 -30.66 -2.34 0.98
CA GLN A 171 -29.55 -2.63 1.91
C GLN A 171 -28.20 -2.71 1.18
N MET A 172 -28.20 -3.14 -0.07
CA MET A 172 -27.05 -3.20 -0.96
C MET A 172 -27.06 -2.06 -2.00
N ASN A 173 -27.22 -0.82 -1.53
CA ASN A 173 -27.39 0.36 -2.37
C ASN A 173 -26.22 0.68 -3.33
N SER A 174 -25.08 -0.02 -3.21
CA SER A 174 -23.92 0.11 -4.09
C SER A 174 -24.04 -0.73 -5.37
N VAL A 175 -25.00 -1.65 -5.43
CA VAL A 175 -25.23 -2.53 -6.58
C VAL A 175 -25.69 -1.72 -7.79
N LYS A 176 -24.92 -1.82 -8.87
CA LYS A 176 -25.19 -1.17 -10.16
C LYS A 176 -25.51 -2.19 -11.26
N THR A 177 -25.04 -3.42 -11.10
CA THR A 177 -25.23 -4.50 -12.08
C THR A 177 -25.70 -5.77 -11.38
N VAL A 178 -26.76 -6.39 -11.89
CA VAL A 178 -27.25 -7.70 -11.45
C VAL A 178 -27.04 -8.70 -12.58
N TYR A 179 -26.28 -9.75 -12.30
CA TYR A 179 -26.09 -10.88 -13.20
C TYR A 179 -27.12 -11.95 -12.86
N VAL A 180 -27.95 -12.33 -13.83
CA VAL A 180 -28.96 -13.40 -13.69
C VAL A 180 -28.47 -14.60 -14.48
N ILE A 181 -28.19 -15.71 -13.80
CA ILE A 181 -27.71 -16.93 -14.46
C ILE A 181 -28.91 -17.74 -14.92
N ASP A 182 -28.97 -18.05 -16.21
CA ASP A 182 -30.06 -18.81 -16.83
C ASP A 182 -31.44 -18.18 -16.45
N GLN A 183 -32.51 -18.96 -16.43
CA GLN A 183 -33.87 -18.52 -16.11
C GLN A 183 -34.14 -18.37 -14.60
N SER A 184 -33.16 -17.89 -13.84
CA SER A 184 -33.27 -17.79 -12.37
C SER A 184 -34.23 -16.70 -11.90
N LEU A 185 -34.53 -15.69 -12.73
CA LEU A 185 -35.55 -14.69 -12.44
C LEU A 185 -36.57 -14.58 -13.57
N SER A 186 -37.81 -14.30 -13.21
CA SER A 186 -38.85 -13.96 -14.18
C SER A 186 -38.58 -12.60 -14.86
N SER A 187 -39.06 -12.43 -16.09
CA SER A 187 -38.93 -11.16 -16.83
C SER A 187 -39.54 -9.98 -16.09
N ARG A 188 -40.59 -10.23 -15.29
CA ARG A 188 -41.19 -9.23 -14.41
C ARG A 188 -40.17 -8.73 -13.38
N MET A 189 -39.53 -9.63 -12.66
CA MET A 189 -38.53 -9.24 -11.65
C MET A 189 -37.32 -8.55 -12.25
N MET A 190 -36.84 -9.02 -13.40
CA MET A 190 -35.76 -8.33 -14.10
C MET A 190 -36.15 -6.91 -14.54
N SER A 191 -37.42 -6.70 -14.91
CA SER A 191 -37.94 -5.36 -15.23
C SER A 191 -38.03 -4.48 -13.98
N GLU A 192 -38.42 -5.05 -12.83
CA GLU A 192 -38.42 -4.35 -11.53
C GLU A 192 -37.00 -3.88 -11.17
N ILE A 193 -35.97 -4.72 -11.34
CA ILE A 193 -34.57 -4.32 -11.13
C ILE A 193 -34.15 -3.19 -12.09
N LYS A 194 -34.46 -3.31 -13.38
CA LYS A 194 -34.14 -2.28 -14.39
C LYS A 194 -34.80 -0.94 -14.08
N SER A 195 -36.01 -0.95 -13.54
CA SER A 195 -36.74 0.27 -13.16
C SER A 195 -36.06 1.08 -12.04
N LEU A 196 -35.18 0.44 -11.26
CA LEU A 196 -34.36 1.06 -10.23
C LEU A 196 -33.06 1.66 -10.78
N GLY A 197 -32.85 1.64 -12.11
CA GLY A 197 -31.62 2.12 -12.74
C GLY A 197 -30.44 1.15 -12.62
N ILE A 198 -30.70 -0.10 -12.25
CA ILE A 198 -29.71 -1.16 -12.13
C ILE A 198 -29.65 -1.94 -13.45
N GLU A 199 -28.45 -2.12 -13.98
CA GLU A 199 -28.22 -2.93 -15.17
C GLU A 199 -28.48 -4.41 -14.87
N VAL A 200 -29.16 -5.12 -15.78
CA VAL A 200 -29.39 -6.57 -15.66
C VAL A 200 -28.75 -7.27 -16.83
N ILE A 201 -27.84 -8.21 -16.54
CA ILE A 201 -27.12 -9.02 -17.52
C ILE A 201 -27.55 -10.48 -17.35
N GLU A 202 -28.22 -11.01 -18.36
CA GLU A 202 -28.62 -12.42 -18.41
C GLU A 202 -27.47 -13.29 -18.97
N MET A 203 -27.08 -14.31 -18.21
CA MET A 203 -25.97 -15.21 -18.53
C MET A 203 -26.53 -16.61 -18.79
N GLY A 204 -26.73 -16.97 -20.06
CA GLY A 204 -27.17 -18.33 -20.43
C GLY A 204 -26.13 -19.40 -20.07
N SER A 205 -26.59 -20.64 -19.84
CA SER A 205 -25.79 -21.79 -19.39
C SER A 205 -24.63 -22.16 -20.34
N VAL A 206 -24.67 -21.70 -21.59
CA VAL A 206 -23.64 -21.90 -22.63
C VAL A 206 -22.61 -20.75 -22.67
N ASN A 207 -22.96 -19.56 -22.16
CA ASN A 207 -22.18 -18.33 -22.32
C ASN A 207 -21.37 -17.92 -21.08
N VAL A 208 -21.24 -18.80 -20.09
CA VAL A 208 -20.28 -18.60 -18.99
C VAL A 208 -18.87 -18.92 -19.52
N THR A 209 -18.44 -18.20 -20.55
CA THR A 209 -17.05 -18.21 -21.03
C THR A 209 -16.23 -17.46 -20.00
N VAL A 210 -15.62 -18.22 -19.12
CA VAL A 210 -14.77 -17.70 -18.04
C VAL A 210 -13.45 -17.33 -18.69
N GLY A 211 -13.34 -16.08 -19.11
CA GLY A 211 -12.03 -15.49 -19.30
C GLY A 211 -11.28 -15.62 -17.99
N HIS A 212 -10.21 -16.41 -17.97
CA HIS A 212 -9.22 -16.38 -16.89
C HIS A 212 -8.48 -15.04 -16.94
N SER A 213 -9.18 -13.96 -16.59
CA SER A 213 -8.52 -12.72 -16.18
C SER A 213 -8.04 -12.96 -14.76
N ARG A 214 -6.85 -13.55 -14.65
CA ARG A 214 -6.02 -13.46 -13.45
C ARG A 214 -5.95 -11.97 -13.13
N SER A 215 -6.55 -11.55 -12.02
CA SER A 215 -6.53 -10.17 -11.55
C SER A 215 -5.10 -9.79 -11.13
N GLU A 216 -4.22 -9.58 -12.12
CA GLU A 216 -2.91 -8.95 -11.91
C GLU A 216 -2.97 -7.42 -12.07
N GLU A 217 -4.11 -6.85 -12.47
CA GLU A 217 -4.22 -5.40 -12.71
C GLU A 217 -4.31 -4.54 -11.45
N THR A 218 -4.54 -5.11 -10.26
CA THR A 218 -4.49 -4.32 -9.02
C THR A 218 -3.09 -4.31 -8.41
N SER A 219 -2.37 -5.44 -8.44
CA SER A 219 -1.00 -5.52 -7.88
C SER A 219 0.00 -4.74 -8.73
N GLY A 220 -0.08 -4.82 -10.06
CA GLY A 220 0.82 -4.07 -10.95
C GLY A 220 0.74 -2.57 -10.74
N ASN A 221 -0.49 -2.03 -10.67
CA ASN A 221 -0.71 -0.60 -10.43
C ASN A 221 -0.27 -0.18 -9.01
N ILE A 222 -0.53 -0.99 -7.98
CA ILE A 222 -0.06 -0.71 -6.62
C ILE A 222 1.47 -0.72 -6.55
N HIS A 223 2.15 -1.69 -7.17
CA HIS A 223 3.61 -1.74 -7.20
C HIS A 223 4.21 -0.55 -7.96
N ILE A 224 3.62 -0.14 -9.08
CA ILE A 224 4.06 1.04 -9.84
C ILE A 224 3.90 2.31 -9.00
N ILE A 225 2.75 2.49 -8.33
CA ILE A 225 2.49 3.63 -7.45
C ILE A 225 3.51 3.66 -6.29
N LEU A 226 3.80 2.51 -5.67
CA LEU A 226 4.79 2.40 -4.60
C LEU A 226 6.21 2.80 -5.07
N VAL A 227 6.62 2.35 -6.26
CA VAL A 227 7.92 2.72 -6.84
C VAL A 227 8.00 4.23 -7.11
N ILE A 228 6.94 4.83 -7.64
CA ILE A 228 6.87 6.27 -7.89
C ILE A 228 6.99 7.06 -6.58
N VAL A 229 6.27 6.65 -5.53
CA VAL A 229 6.33 7.30 -4.21
C VAL A 229 7.73 7.22 -3.60
N ILE A 230 8.41 6.08 -3.73
CA ILE A 230 9.79 5.89 -3.25
C ILE A 230 10.76 6.81 -4.02
N LEU A 231 10.63 6.89 -5.35
CA LEU A 231 11.48 7.75 -6.18
C LEU A 231 11.30 9.23 -5.85
N ILE A 232 10.06 9.70 -5.69
CA ILE A 232 9.76 11.08 -5.31
C ILE A 232 10.33 11.39 -3.92
N SER A 233 10.17 10.48 -2.96
CA SER A 233 10.69 10.64 -1.60
C SER A 233 12.23 10.73 -1.58
N SER A 234 12.91 9.92 -2.39
CA SER A 234 14.37 9.96 -2.54
C SER A 234 14.84 11.27 -3.16
N LEU A 235 14.14 11.77 -4.19
CA LEU A 235 14.46 13.04 -4.84
C LEU A 235 14.30 14.24 -3.89
N ILE A 236 13.23 14.25 -3.09
CA ILE A 236 13.00 15.27 -2.07
C ILE A 236 14.11 15.23 -1.01
N LEU A 237 14.47 14.05 -0.51
CA LEU A 237 15.54 13.89 0.46
C LEU A 237 16.88 14.39 -0.10
N PHE A 238 17.19 14.03 -1.35
CA PHE A 238 18.39 14.50 -2.04
C PHE A 238 18.43 16.03 -2.17
N ALA A 239 17.32 16.65 -2.58
CA ALA A 239 17.21 18.10 -2.67
C ALA A 239 17.43 18.78 -1.31
N ILE A 240 16.86 18.23 -0.23
CA ILE A 240 17.02 18.77 1.12
C ILE A 240 18.46 18.65 1.61
N VAL A 241 19.13 17.51 1.38
CA VAL A 241 20.55 17.34 1.72
C VAL A 241 21.42 18.33 0.94
N MET A 242 21.12 18.52 -0.35
CA MET A 242 21.84 19.45 -1.22
C MET A 242 21.68 20.91 -0.75
N LEU A 243 20.46 21.32 -0.39
CA LEU A 243 20.19 22.66 0.17
C LEU A 243 20.87 22.88 1.53
N ASN A 244 20.90 21.85 2.39
CA ASN A 244 21.59 21.94 3.68
C ASN A 244 23.12 21.96 3.56
N ARG A 245 23.70 21.28 2.57
CA ARG A 245 25.15 21.39 2.28
C ARG A 245 25.53 22.82 1.90
N ARG A 246 24.71 23.50 1.09
CA ARG A 246 24.93 24.90 0.72
C ARG A 246 24.90 25.85 1.93
N ARG A 247 24.04 25.59 2.92
CA ARG A 247 23.99 26.39 4.16
C ARG A 247 25.20 26.20 5.07
N LYS A 248 25.73 24.97 5.19
CA LYS A 248 26.91 24.73 6.05
C LYS A 248 28.18 25.46 5.57
N ALA A 249 28.32 25.68 4.26
CA ALA A 249 29.46 26.39 3.71
C ALA A 249 29.55 27.86 4.18
N SER A 250 28.40 28.55 4.33
CA SER A 250 28.37 29.92 4.85
C SER A 250 28.73 30.00 6.34
N ASP A 251 28.46 28.95 7.12
CA ASP A 251 28.65 28.95 8.57
C ASP A 251 30.12 28.81 8.99
N ILE A 252 31.02 28.28 8.14
CA ILE A 252 32.45 28.15 8.50
C ILE A 252 33.22 29.44 8.24
N LEU A 253 32.86 30.15 7.17
CA LEU A 253 33.48 31.43 6.84
C LEU A 253 33.23 32.50 7.91
N GLN A 254 32.16 32.37 8.71
CA GLN A 254 31.84 33.31 9.78
C GLN A 254 32.93 33.43 10.86
N PHE A 255 33.79 32.41 11.01
CA PHE A 255 34.89 32.39 11.99
C PHE A 255 36.18 33.08 11.48
N PHE A 256 36.15 33.64 10.28
CA PHE A 256 37.24 34.41 9.69
C PHE A 256 36.90 35.90 9.68
N SER A 257 37.91 36.75 9.75
CA SER A 257 37.77 38.19 9.55
C SER A 257 37.34 38.53 8.11
N PRO A 258 36.77 39.72 7.84
CA PRO A 258 36.36 40.11 6.49
C PRO A 258 37.49 40.02 5.45
N ASP A 259 38.71 40.37 5.85
CA ASP A 259 39.89 40.33 4.97
C ASP A 259 40.35 38.88 4.67
N GLU A 260 40.33 38.00 5.67
CA GLU A 260 40.60 36.56 5.50
C GLU A 260 39.56 35.89 4.61
N ARG A 261 38.26 36.16 4.83
CA ARG A 261 37.18 35.61 4.00
C ARG A 261 37.36 35.97 2.54
N ARG A 262 37.68 37.24 2.26
CA ARG A 262 37.91 37.72 0.89
C ARG A 262 39.06 36.96 0.20
N ILE A 263 40.14 36.68 0.92
CA ILE A 263 41.25 35.87 0.38
C ILE A 263 40.81 34.42 0.15
N ILE A 264 40.12 33.79 1.12
CA ILE A 264 39.64 32.40 0.99
C ILE A 264 38.68 32.25 -0.20
N GLU A 265 37.78 33.20 -0.42
CA GLU A 265 36.84 33.20 -1.56
C GLU A 265 37.55 33.33 -2.91
N ILE A 266 38.53 34.23 -3.02
CA ILE A 266 39.32 34.40 -4.25
C ILE A 266 40.15 33.15 -4.54
N VAL A 267 40.80 32.57 -3.52
CA VAL A 267 41.57 31.34 -3.66
C VAL A 267 40.65 30.16 -3.96
N SER A 268 39.44 30.08 -3.39
CA SER A 268 38.46 29.02 -3.71
C SER A 268 37.94 29.10 -5.14
N GLY A 269 37.74 30.31 -5.66
CA GLY A 269 37.29 30.54 -7.03
C GLY A 269 38.34 30.18 -8.08
N ARG A 270 39.60 29.95 -7.67
CA ARG A 270 40.73 29.57 -8.52
C ARG A 270 41.29 28.22 -8.05
N LYS A 271 42.05 27.51 -8.88
CA LYS A 271 42.72 26.27 -8.44
C LYS A 271 43.92 26.61 -7.54
N GLU A 272 44.64 27.65 -7.93
CA GLU A 272 45.79 28.22 -7.23
C GLU A 272 45.97 29.66 -7.68
N ILE A 273 46.66 30.48 -6.87
CA ILE A 273 46.95 31.88 -7.20
C ILE A 273 48.26 32.30 -6.53
N SER A 274 49.07 33.14 -7.19
CA SER A 274 50.28 33.68 -6.55
C SER A 274 49.95 34.74 -5.50
N GLN A 275 50.81 34.93 -4.51
CA GLN A 275 50.64 36.00 -3.51
C GLN A 275 50.72 37.40 -4.13
N ASP A 276 51.48 37.56 -5.22
CA ASP A 276 51.55 38.82 -5.96
C ASP A 276 50.22 39.11 -6.66
N ASP A 277 49.63 38.13 -7.36
CA ASP A 277 48.32 38.28 -7.99
C ASP A 277 47.22 38.50 -6.95
N LEU A 278 47.33 37.87 -5.76
CA LEU A 278 46.41 38.13 -4.66
C LEU A 278 46.44 39.59 -4.22
N SER A 279 47.62 40.22 -4.20
CA SER A 279 47.75 41.64 -3.85
C SER A 279 47.03 42.53 -4.89
N GLU A 280 47.12 42.17 -6.16
CA GLU A 280 46.47 42.89 -7.25
C GLU A 280 44.94 42.73 -7.24
N VAL A 281 44.45 41.49 -7.08
CA VAL A 281 43.00 41.19 -7.11
C VAL A 281 42.27 41.67 -5.85
N THR A 282 42.94 41.69 -4.70
CA THR A 282 42.34 42.16 -3.43
C THR A 282 42.49 43.67 -3.23
N GLY A 283 43.49 44.30 -3.85
CA GLY A 283 43.91 45.67 -3.55
C GLY A 283 44.63 45.81 -2.20
N PHE A 284 45.03 44.70 -1.56
CA PHE A 284 45.77 44.71 -0.30
C PHE A 284 47.27 44.88 -0.53
N SER A 285 47.96 45.55 0.39
CA SER A 285 49.41 45.69 0.33
C SER A 285 50.09 44.32 0.49
N ARG A 286 51.26 44.14 -0.16
CA ARG A 286 52.04 42.89 -0.07
C ARG A 286 52.34 42.45 1.38
N PRO A 287 52.67 43.34 2.33
CA PRO A 287 52.84 42.95 3.73
C PRO A 287 51.54 42.42 4.37
N LYS A 288 50.37 43.00 4.03
CA LYS A 288 49.07 42.56 4.54
C LYS A 288 48.71 41.17 4.00
N ILE A 289 48.91 40.93 2.71
CA ILE A 289 48.73 39.60 2.09
C ILE A 289 49.65 38.58 2.75
N SER A 290 50.95 38.90 2.92
CA SER A 290 51.90 37.96 3.53
C SER A 290 51.48 37.56 4.94
N ARG A 291 50.98 38.52 5.74
CA ARG A 291 50.51 38.26 7.10
C ARG A 291 49.28 37.35 7.11
N ILE A 292 48.24 37.71 6.35
CA ILE A 292 46.99 36.94 6.32
C ILE A 292 47.22 35.54 5.77
N VAL A 293 48.02 35.39 4.71
CA VAL A 293 48.36 34.07 4.16
C VAL A 293 49.13 33.24 5.19
N SER A 294 50.07 33.82 5.94
CA SER A 294 50.78 33.08 7.00
C SER A 294 49.81 32.59 8.08
N ASP A 295 48.93 33.46 8.57
CA ASP A 295 47.94 33.12 9.60
C ASP A 295 46.99 32.00 9.12
N LEU A 296 46.57 32.06 7.84
CA LEU A 296 45.73 31.02 7.23
C LEU A 296 46.47 29.71 6.98
N VAL A 297 47.78 29.75 6.69
CA VAL A 297 48.62 28.56 6.56
C VAL A 297 48.83 27.90 7.92
N ASP A 298 49.10 28.67 8.96
CA ASP A 298 49.28 28.16 10.33
C ASP A 298 48.00 27.50 10.85
N ARG A 299 46.83 28.05 10.48
CA ARG A 299 45.50 27.47 10.76
C ARG A 299 45.12 26.30 9.85
N LYS A 300 46.02 25.87 8.95
CA LYS A 300 45.81 24.79 7.98
C LYS A 300 44.65 25.01 7.01
N VAL A 301 44.31 26.28 6.74
CA VAL A 301 43.27 26.69 5.79
C VAL A 301 43.85 26.78 4.38
N LEU A 302 45.03 27.37 4.27
CA LEU A 302 45.81 27.44 3.03
C LEU A 302 47.06 26.58 3.13
N GLU A 303 47.56 26.15 1.98
CA GLU A 303 48.93 25.70 1.80
C GLU A 303 49.63 26.60 0.78
N ARG A 304 50.95 26.73 0.93
CA ARG A 304 51.79 27.56 0.04
C ARG A 304 52.96 26.75 -0.49
N GLU A 305 53.27 26.96 -1.76
CA GLU A 305 54.40 26.35 -2.46
C GLU A 305 55.24 27.44 -3.11
N ARG A 306 56.56 27.35 -3.03
CA ARG A 306 57.46 28.36 -3.62
C ARG A 306 57.58 28.10 -5.12
N VAL A 307 57.19 29.07 -5.94
CA VAL A 307 57.29 29.00 -7.40
C VAL A 307 58.01 30.26 -7.90
N GLY A 308 59.26 30.08 -8.36
CA GLY A 308 60.11 31.19 -8.78
C GLY A 308 60.43 32.17 -7.64
N LYS A 309 60.04 33.44 -7.83
CA LYS A 309 60.28 34.54 -6.86
C LYS A 309 59.12 34.76 -5.88
N THR A 310 58.01 34.04 -6.02
CA THR A 310 56.79 34.23 -5.22
C THR A 310 56.29 32.90 -4.65
N PHE A 311 55.24 32.95 -3.83
CA PHE A 311 54.54 31.76 -3.35
C PHE A 311 53.20 31.65 -4.06
N VAL A 312 52.86 30.44 -4.48
CA VAL A 312 51.54 30.06 -4.95
C VAL A 312 50.78 29.49 -3.77
N VAL A 313 49.53 29.92 -3.59
CA VAL A 313 48.65 29.47 -2.51
C VAL A 313 47.44 28.73 -3.06
N ARG A 314 46.99 27.72 -2.30
CA ARG A 314 45.77 26.95 -2.57
C ARG A 314 45.11 26.53 -1.25
N LEU A 315 43.83 26.18 -1.30
CA LEU A 315 43.11 25.67 -0.13
C LEU A 315 43.54 24.24 0.18
N THR A 316 43.60 23.89 1.47
CA THR A 316 43.89 22.52 1.88
C THR A 316 42.68 21.60 1.64
N GLU A 317 42.92 20.33 1.31
CA GLU A 317 41.87 19.32 1.10
C GLU A 317 40.97 19.13 2.34
N ASN A 318 41.57 19.25 3.53
CA ASN A 318 40.85 19.18 4.80
C ASN A 318 39.88 20.36 4.96
N PHE A 319 40.30 21.58 4.59
CA PHE A 319 39.45 22.75 4.67
C PHE A 319 38.36 22.75 3.59
N ILE A 320 38.66 22.28 2.38
CA ILE A 320 37.68 22.06 1.31
C ILE A 320 36.59 21.08 1.76
N SER A 321 36.99 19.95 2.33
CA SER A 321 36.07 18.92 2.83
C SER A 321 35.19 19.42 3.98
N ALA A 322 35.73 20.26 4.86
CA ALA A 322 35.00 20.83 5.99
C ALA A 322 34.05 21.97 5.57
N SER A 323 34.51 22.88 4.69
CA SER A 323 33.77 24.06 4.26
C SER A 323 32.78 23.79 3.12
N GLY A 324 32.92 22.70 2.38
CA GLY A 324 32.07 22.43 1.21
C GLY A 324 32.27 23.45 0.08
N LEU A 325 33.34 24.25 0.12
CA LEU A 325 33.77 25.13 -0.96
C LEU A 325 34.26 24.27 -2.14
N ALA A 326 33.92 24.66 -3.36
CA ALA A 326 34.40 23.96 -4.55
C ALA A 326 35.86 24.37 -4.84
N SER A 327 36.73 23.40 -5.11
CA SER A 327 38.04 23.66 -5.73
C SER A 327 37.82 23.92 -7.22
N GLY A 328 38.10 25.13 -7.69
CA GLY A 328 37.86 25.53 -9.08
C GLY A 328 38.51 24.59 -10.11
N LYS A 329 37.82 24.29 -11.22
CA LYS A 329 38.40 23.58 -12.37
C LYS A 329 39.44 24.50 -13.03
N GLY A 330 40.73 24.21 -12.85
CA GLY A 330 41.81 25.06 -13.35
C GLY A 330 42.00 24.97 -14.88
N GLU A 331 42.01 26.12 -15.53
CA GLU A 331 42.92 26.38 -16.65
C GLU A 331 44.25 26.88 -16.06
N ARG A 332 45.36 26.23 -16.41
CA ARG A 332 46.70 26.74 -16.10
C ARG A 332 46.94 27.94 -17.01
N SER A 333 46.90 29.15 -16.47
CA SER A 333 47.48 30.32 -17.12
C SER A 333 49.00 30.23 -17.02
N HIS A 334 49.62 29.46 -17.92
CA HIS A 334 51.01 29.66 -18.31
C HIS A 334 51.01 30.52 -19.57
N GLU A 335 51.40 31.79 -19.44
CA GLU A 335 51.88 32.73 -20.47
C GLU A 335 51.93 34.11 -19.79
N HIS A 336 52.92 34.99 -19.91
CA HIS A 336 54.20 35.06 -20.62
C HIS A 336 54.91 36.33 -20.06
N GLY A 337 56.25 36.37 -19.98
CA GLY A 337 57.03 37.59 -19.73
C GLY A 337 58.10 37.48 -18.66
#